data_AF-W1DIK2-F1
#
_entry.id   AF-W1DIK2-F1
#
_cell.length_a   1.000
_cell.length_b   1.000
_cell.length_c   1.000
_cell.angle_alpha   90.00
_cell.angle_beta   90.00
_cell.angle_gamma   90.00
#
_symmetry.space_group_name_H-M   'P 1'
#
loop_
_entity.id
_entity.type
_entity.pdbx_description
1 polymer ?
#
loop_
_entity_poly.entity_id
_entity_poly.type
_entity_poly.pdbx_seq_one_letter_code
_entity_poly.pdbx_strand_id
1 'polypeptide(L)'
;MRKIRFTEHQIIAVLKSVEAERTVKDVCREAAISEASYYNWKAKHGGMEAVDIKKIKDLEDENRRLKQMFADLSLECRALKDVIEKKALKPAIKRELVSYLTTQFAISLRQACRTLSLSRTVYFY
;
A
#
# COMPACT_ATOMS: atom_id res chain seq x y z
N MET A 1 20.16 -2.07 14.96
CA MET A 1 19.24 -3.20 14.71
C MET A 1 19.89 -4.49 15.20
N ARG A 2 19.17 -5.37 15.92
CA ARG A 2 19.72 -6.71 16.23
C ARG A 2 19.96 -7.44 14.90
N LYS A 3 21.15 -8.01 14.71
CA LYS A 3 21.41 -8.88 13.56
C LYS A 3 20.46 -10.07 13.65
N ILE A 4 19.58 -10.21 12.66
CA ILE A 4 18.72 -11.38 12.55
C ILE A 4 19.64 -12.55 12.18
N ARG A 5 19.66 -13.60 13.00
CA ARG A 5 20.57 -14.75 12.84
C ARG A 5 20.19 -15.66 11.68
N PHE A 6 18.89 -15.70 11.32
CA PHE A 6 18.35 -16.53 10.24
C PHE A 6 17.48 -15.71 9.30
N THR A 7 17.67 -15.83 8.00
CA THR A 7 16.76 -15.23 7.00
C THR A 7 15.47 -16.05 6.90
N GLU A 8 14.37 -15.44 6.48
CA GLU A 8 13.10 -16.16 6.33
C GLU A 8 13.21 -17.30 5.30
N HIS A 9 14.05 -17.14 4.27
CA HIS A 9 14.37 -18.23 3.33
C HIS A 9 15.06 -19.41 4.01
N GLN A 10 16.01 -19.15 4.94
CA GLN A 10 16.64 -20.21 5.72
C GLN A 10 15.64 -20.92 6.65
N ILE A 11 14.73 -20.16 7.26
CA ILE A 11 13.66 -20.70 8.10
C ILE A 11 12.76 -21.65 7.31
N ILE A 12 12.28 -21.24 6.12
CA ILE A 12 11.45 -22.10 5.27
C ILE A 12 12.22 -23.34 4.79
N ALA A 13 13.49 -23.19 4.42
CA ALA A 13 14.31 -24.34 4.00
C ALA A 13 14.41 -25.40 5.11
N VAL A 14 14.58 -24.96 6.36
CA VAL A 14 14.58 -25.84 7.55
C VAL A 14 13.20 -26.51 7.72
N LEU A 15 12.09 -25.77 7.61
CA LEU A 15 10.74 -26.34 7.71
C LEU A 15 10.47 -27.39 6.63
N LYS A 16 10.83 -27.09 5.37
CA LYS A 16 10.66 -28.02 4.23
C LYS A 16 11.49 -29.29 4.38
N SER A 17 12.66 -29.23 5.02
CA SER A 17 13.48 -30.42 5.25
C SER A 17 12.77 -31.46 6.14
N VAL A 18 11.91 -31.02 7.07
CA VAL A 18 11.08 -31.91 7.89
C VAL A 18 9.85 -32.39 7.13
N GLU A 19 9.27 -31.56 6.25
CA GLU A 19 8.19 -31.99 5.34
C GLU A 19 8.67 -33.07 4.36
N ALA A 20 9.95 -33.07 4.00
CA ALA A 20 10.62 -34.12 3.23
C ALA A 20 11.04 -35.35 4.08
N GLU A 21 10.26 -35.67 5.12
CA GLU A 21 10.40 -36.86 5.99
C GLU A 21 11.66 -36.94 6.87
N ARG A 22 12.41 -35.85 7.07
CA ARG A 22 13.48 -35.83 8.08
C ARG A 22 12.93 -35.63 9.49
N THR A 23 13.62 -36.18 10.49
CA THR A 23 13.21 -35.98 11.88
C THR A 23 13.50 -34.54 12.32
N VAL A 24 12.58 -33.97 13.12
CA VAL A 24 12.74 -32.62 13.70
C VAL A 24 14.04 -32.51 14.50
N LYS A 25 14.43 -33.58 15.21
CA LYS A 25 15.65 -33.64 16.03
C LYS A 25 16.92 -33.47 15.23
N ASP A 26 17.03 -34.15 14.09
CA ASP A 26 18.23 -34.11 13.26
C ASP A 26 18.37 -32.75 12.57
N VAL A 27 17.25 -32.24 12.04
CA VAL A 27 17.20 -30.91 11.41
C VAL A 27 17.54 -29.80 12.40
N CYS A 28 17.05 -29.87 13.65
CA CYS A 28 17.37 -28.89 14.68
C CYS A 28 18.87 -28.91 15.06
N ARG A 29 19.50 -30.10 15.08
CA ARG A 29 20.94 -30.25 15.33
C ARG A 29 21.77 -29.67 14.19
N GLU A 30 21.44 -29.99 12.94
CA GLU A 30 22.13 -29.48 11.75
C GLU A 30 22.01 -27.96 11.62
N ALA A 31 20.82 -27.41 11.85
CA ALA A 31 20.57 -25.98 11.78
C ALA A 31 21.01 -25.21 13.03
N ALA A 32 21.52 -25.90 14.07
CA ALA A 32 21.91 -25.34 15.36
C ALA A 32 20.80 -24.49 16.02
N ILE A 33 19.56 -25.01 16.01
CA ILE A 33 18.38 -24.40 16.62
C ILE A 33 17.76 -25.32 17.66
N SER A 34 16.97 -24.77 18.57
CA SER A 34 16.16 -25.57 19.50
C SER A 34 14.85 -26.04 18.84
N GLU A 35 14.33 -27.18 19.27
CA GLU A 35 13.01 -27.67 18.83
C GLU A 35 11.89 -26.63 19.08
N ALA A 36 11.97 -25.90 20.20
CA ALA A 36 11.04 -24.80 20.49
C ALA A 36 11.09 -23.70 19.42
N SER A 37 12.28 -23.37 18.91
CA SER A 37 12.44 -22.40 17.82
C SER A 37 11.81 -22.91 16.53
N TYR A 38 12.00 -24.21 16.23
CA TYR A 38 11.40 -24.87 15.07
C TYR A 38 9.87 -24.79 15.11
N TYR A 39 9.23 -25.16 16.22
CA TYR A 39 7.76 -25.09 16.32
C TYR A 39 7.22 -23.67 16.24
N ASN A 40 7.95 -22.69 16.81
CA ASN A 40 7.62 -21.27 16.66
C ASN A 40 7.70 -20.81 15.20
N TRP A 41 8.70 -21.28 14.45
CA TRP A 41 8.81 -21.00 13.02
C TRP A 41 7.72 -21.71 12.22
N LYS A 42 7.40 -22.96 12.54
CA LYS A 42 6.32 -23.71 11.90
C LYS A 42 4.97 -23.02 12.10
N ALA A 43 4.70 -22.45 13.27
CA ALA A 43 3.47 -21.69 13.53
C ALA A 43 3.39 -20.39 12.72
N LYS A 44 4.53 -19.74 12.42
CA LYS A 44 4.58 -18.44 11.72
C LYS A 44 4.74 -18.55 10.20
N HIS A 45 5.48 -19.55 9.73
CA HIS A 45 5.90 -19.71 8.35
C HIS A 45 5.48 -21.07 7.75
N GLY A 46 4.85 -21.94 8.54
CA GLY A 46 4.35 -23.23 8.04
C GLY A 46 3.29 -23.02 6.96
N GLY A 47 3.41 -23.77 5.87
CA GLY A 47 2.54 -23.64 4.70
C GLY A 47 2.88 -22.48 3.76
N MET A 48 3.91 -21.67 4.05
CA MET A 48 4.44 -20.72 3.07
C MET A 48 5.52 -21.35 2.20
N GLU A 49 5.54 -21.00 0.92
CA GLU A 49 6.67 -21.28 0.04
C GLU A 49 7.68 -20.15 0.04
N ALA A 50 8.92 -20.45 -0.38
CA ALA A 50 9.93 -19.42 -0.60
C ALA A 50 9.48 -18.37 -1.64
N VAL A 51 8.61 -18.77 -2.57
CA VAL A 51 7.97 -17.89 -3.56
C VAL A 51 7.00 -16.92 -2.88
N ASP A 52 6.25 -17.38 -1.89
CA ASP A 52 5.29 -16.55 -1.15
C ASP A 52 5.98 -15.45 -0.35
N ILE A 53 7.12 -15.74 0.28
CA ILE A 53 7.93 -14.72 0.98
C ILE A 53 8.36 -13.62 0.01
N LYS A 54 8.90 -14.02 -1.15
CA LYS A 54 9.38 -13.03 -2.12
C LYS A 54 8.23 -12.15 -2.59
N LYS A 55 7.10 -12.76 -2.91
CA LYS A 55 5.89 -12.04 -3.31
C LYS A 55 5.38 -11.10 -2.22
N ILE A 56 5.40 -11.52 -0.95
CA ILE A 56 5.00 -10.66 0.18
C ILE A 56 5.92 -9.44 0.28
N LYS A 57 7.24 -9.62 0.21
CA LYS A 57 8.20 -8.50 0.24
C LYS A 57 8.02 -7.54 -0.94
N ASP A 58 7.89 -8.08 -2.13
CA ASP A 58 7.68 -7.27 -3.34
C ASP A 58 6.38 -6.45 -3.20
N LEU A 59 5.30 -7.05 -2.68
CA LEU A 59 4.03 -6.37 -2.41
C LEU A 59 4.15 -5.33 -1.29
N GLU A 60 4.91 -5.60 -0.22
CA GLU A 60 5.14 -4.64 0.86
C GLU A 60 5.90 -3.41 0.35
N ASP A 61 6.93 -3.61 -0.47
CA ASP A 61 7.71 -2.54 -1.08
C ASP A 61 6.87 -1.72 -2.07
N GLU A 62 6.07 -2.39 -2.90
CA GLU A 62 5.15 -1.72 -3.81
C GLU A 62 4.10 -0.91 -3.03
N ASN A 63 3.50 -1.50 -1.99
CA ASN A 63 2.53 -0.81 -1.13
C ASN A 63 3.15 0.42 -0.45
N ARG A 64 4.40 0.30 0.03
CA ARG A 64 5.15 1.43 0.59
C ARG A 64 5.34 2.54 -0.44
N ARG A 65 5.77 2.21 -1.67
CA ARG A 65 5.96 3.19 -2.75
C ARG A 65 4.65 3.85 -3.15
N LEU A 66 3.57 3.07 -3.30
CA LEU A 66 2.24 3.58 -3.62
C LEU A 66 1.72 4.55 -2.55
N LYS A 67 1.90 4.20 -1.26
CA LYS A 67 1.53 5.09 -0.15
C LYS A 67 2.29 6.41 -0.18
N GLN A 68 3.60 6.37 -0.46
CA GLN A 68 4.42 7.57 -0.57
C GLN A 68 3.93 8.46 -1.71
N MET A 69 3.78 7.91 -2.92
CA MET A 69 3.30 8.65 -4.08
C MET A 69 1.90 9.24 -3.85
N PHE A 70 0.99 8.48 -3.21
CA PHE A 70 -0.34 8.97 -2.88
C PHE A 70 -0.30 10.12 -1.86
N ALA A 71 0.57 10.04 -0.85
CA ALA A 71 0.74 11.11 0.13
C ALA A 71 1.25 12.39 -0.54
N ASP A 72 2.27 12.28 -1.40
CA ASP A 72 2.86 13.42 -2.11
C ASP A 72 1.82 14.08 -3.03
N LEU A 73 1.13 13.29 -3.87
CA LEU A 73 0.06 13.80 -4.75
C LEU A 73 -1.09 14.42 -3.96
N SER A 74 -1.44 13.83 -2.81
CA SER A 74 -2.50 14.36 -1.93
C SER A 74 -2.13 15.71 -1.32
N LEU A 75 -0.86 15.90 -0.96
CA LEU A 75 -0.35 17.18 -0.45
C LEU A 75 -0.37 18.24 -1.55
N GLU A 76 0.09 17.93 -2.75
CA GLU A 76 0.03 18.84 -3.90
C GLU A 76 -1.41 19.22 -4.25
N CYS A 77 -2.30 18.22 -4.34
CA CYS A 77 -3.74 18.44 -4.57
C CYS A 77 -4.34 19.38 -3.51
N ARG A 78 -3.96 19.22 -2.24
CA ARG A 78 -4.44 20.08 -1.15
C ARG A 78 -3.91 21.50 -1.30
N ALA A 79 -2.62 21.67 -1.58
CA ALA A 79 -2.01 22.98 -1.78
C ALA A 79 -2.64 23.73 -2.96
N LEU A 80 -2.83 23.06 -4.10
CA LEU A 80 -3.49 23.65 -5.27
C LEU A 80 -4.92 24.08 -4.97
N LYS A 81 -5.69 23.25 -4.25
CA LYS A 81 -7.06 23.62 -3.83
C LYS A 81 -7.07 24.85 -2.93
N ASP A 82 -6.20 24.92 -1.93
CA ASP A 82 -6.09 26.09 -1.04
C ASP A 82 -5.76 27.38 -1.82
N VAL A 83 -4.84 27.30 -2.78
CA VAL A 83 -4.53 28.45 -3.67
C VAL A 83 -5.74 28.85 -4.51
N ILE A 84 -6.50 27.88 -5.05
CA ILE A 84 -7.70 28.16 -5.85
C ILE A 84 -8.81 28.79 -4.98
N GLU A 85 -9.00 28.31 -3.75
CA GLU A 85 -10.01 28.86 -2.83
C GLU A 85 -9.67 30.29 -2.40
N LYS A 86 -8.38 30.60 -2.21
CA LYS A 86 -7.92 31.97 -1.92
C LYS A 86 -8.06 32.91 -3.12
N LYS A 87 -8.10 32.39 -4.35
CA LYS A 87 -8.41 33.21 -5.53
C LYS A 87 -9.91 33.52 -5.53
N ALA A 88 -10.25 34.80 -5.40
CA ALA A 88 -11.63 35.29 -5.48
C ALA A 88 -12.17 35.19 -6.92
N LEU A 89 -12.45 33.97 -7.39
CA LEU A 89 -13.06 33.71 -8.70
C LEU A 89 -14.54 34.06 -8.67
N LYS A 90 -14.97 34.87 -9.65
CA LYS A 90 -16.38 35.18 -9.85
C LYS A 90 -17.17 33.89 -10.16
N PRO A 91 -18.45 33.78 -9.72
CA PRO A 91 -19.28 32.62 -10.00
C PRO A 91 -19.38 32.23 -11.48
N ALA A 92 -19.35 33.20 -12.40
CA ALA A 92 -19.33 32.96 -13.84
C ALA A 92 -18.14 32.09 -14.28
N ILE A 93 -16.92 32.45 -13.85
CA ILE A 93 -15.70 31.70 -14.17
C ILE A 93 -15.75 30.31 -13.54
N LYS A 94 -16.25 30.20 -12.29
CA LYS A 94 -16.39 28.90 -11.63
C LYS A 94 -17.33 27.96 -12.41
N ARG A 95 -18.41 28.48 -13.01
CA ARG A 95 -19.32 27.69 -13.85
C ARG A 95 -18.62 27.15 -15.09
N GLU A 96 -17.87 28.00 -15.80
CA GLU A 96 -17.09 27.59 -16.98
C GLU A 96 -16.09 26.49 -16.62
N LEU A 97 -15.38 26.64 -15.49
CA LEU A 97 -14.45 25.63 -15.01
C LEU A 97 -15.16 24.33 -14.60
N VAL A 98 -16.35 24.39 -14.00
CA VAL A 98 -17.15 23.18 -13.73
C VAL A 98 -17.49 22.46 -15.04
N SER A 99 -17.94 23.18 -16.06
CA SER A 99 -18.25 22.62 -17.38
C SER A 99 -17.02 22.02 -18.06
N TYR A 100 -15.86 22.68 -17.95
CA TYR A 100 -14.59 22.14 -18.44
C TYR A 100 -14.22 20.84 -17.71
N LEU A 101 -14.36 20.82 -16.38
CA LEU A 101 -14.04 19.62 -15.60
C LEU A 101 -14.94 18.44 -15.96
N THR A 102 -16.25 18.65 -16.14
CA THR A 102 -17.17 17.58 -16.52
C THR A 102 -16.94 17.06 -17.93
N THR A 103 -16.61 17.94 -18.88
CA THR A 103 -16.38 17.57 -20.29
C THR A 103 -15.00 16.93 -20.51
N GLN A 104 -13.94 17.53 -19.99
CA GLN A 104 -12.57 17.10 -20.25
C GLN A 104 -12.13 15.91 -19.38
N PHE A 105 -12.55 15.89 -18.11
CA PHE A 105 -12.11 14.86 -17.15
C PHE A 105 -13.19 13.83 -16.84
N ALA A 106 -14.36 13.90 -17.51
CA ALA A 106 -15.50 13.02 -17.30
C ALA A 106 -15.94 12.88 -15.83
N ILE A 107 -15.63 13.85 -14.98
CA ILE A 107 -16.04 13.81 -13.57
C ILE A 107 -17.50 14.23 -13.44
N SER A 108 -18.21 13.64 -12.48
CA SER A 108 -19.61 14.00 -12.24
C SER A 108 -19.77 15.48 -11.90
N LEU A 109 -20.90 16.08 -12.30
CA LEU A 109 -21.23 17.47 -11.97
C LEU A 109 -21.12 17.73 -10.46
N ARG A 110 -21.56 16.77 -9.63
CA ARG A 110 -21.45 16.85 -8.16
C ARG A 110 -20.01 17.01 -7.72
N GLN A 111 -19.10 16.22 -8.29
CA GLN A 111 -17.68 16.25 -7.95
C GLN A 111 -17.01 17.54 -8.45
N ALA A 112 -17.31 17.97 -9.67
CA ALA A 112 -16.80 19.22 -10.26
C ALA A 112 -17.22 20.46 -9.47
N CYS A 113 -18.50 20.55 -9.08
CA CYS A 113 -19.00 21.62 -8.21
C CYS A 113 -18.30 21.62 -6.84
N ARG A 114 -18.10 20.43 -6.25
CA ARG A 114 -17.38 20.29 -4.97
C ARG A 114 -15.91 20.71 -5.08
N THR A 115 -15.23 20.44 -6.20
CA THR A 115 -13.81 20.81 -6.36
C THR A 115 -13.57 22.31 -6.47
N LEU A 116 -14.54 23.09 -6.96
CA LEU A 116 -14.44 24.54 -7.13
C LEU A 116 -15.18 25.32 -6.04
N SER A 117 -15.69 24.62 -5.02
CA SER A 117 -16.49 25.17 -3.93
C SER A 117 -17.65 26.04 -4.48
N LEU A 118 -18.37 25.49 -5.45
CA LEU A 118 -19.55 26.08 -6.09
C LEU A 118 -20.78 25.22 -5.76
N SER A 119 -21.89 25.83 -5.33
CA SER A 119 -23.12 25.05 -5.14
C SER A 119 -23.72 24.66 -6.48
N ARG A 120 -24.39 23.50 -6.56
CA ARG A 120 -25.08 23.08 -7.79
C ARG A 120 -26.19 24.06 -8.19
N THR A 121 -26.83 24.71 -7.21
CA THR A 121 -27.83 25.75 -7.48
C THR A 121 -27.21 26.92 -8.22
N VAL A 122 -26.09 27.47 -7.73
CA VAL A 122 -25.37 28.58 -8.39
C VAL A 122 -24.75 28.15 -9.72
N TYR A 123 -24.56 26.85 -9.95
CA TYR A 123 -24.17 26.37 -11.27
C TYR A 123 -25.29 26.51 -12.30
N PHE A 124 -26.53 26.18 -11.92
CA PHE A 124 -27.69 26.21 -12.83
C PHE A 124 -28.39 27.57 -12.94
N TYR A 125 -28.24 28.46 -11.95
CA TYR A 125 -28.79 29.82 -11.91
C TYR A 125 -27.64 30.84 -11.96
#